data_AF-A0A923W7P1-F1
#
_entry.id   AF-A0A923W7P1-F1
#
_cell.length_a   1.000
_cell.length_b   1.000
_cell.length_c   1.000
_cell.angle_alpha   90.00
_cell.angle_beta   90.00
_cell.angle_gamma   90.00
#
_symmetry.space_group_name_H-M   'P 1'
#
loop_
_entity.id
_entity.type
_entity.pdbx_description
1 polymer ?
#
loop_
_entity_poly.entity_id
_entity_poly.type
_entity_poly.pdbx_seq_one_letter_code
_entity_poly.pdbx_strand_id
1 'polypeptide(L)'
;MDQYLDRFYTALRPGGPLVFERFHGQAVSRGNLAPDAALPVDALRQKLEKAGFTVQTFTTTTDQADYGLRPAPLVRVAARKQK
;
A
#
# COMPACT_ATOMS: atom_id res chain seq x y z
N MET A 1 -12.70 3.42 3.29
CA MET A 1 -11.50 2.68 3.73
C MET A 1 -10.21 3.55 3.79
N ASP A 2 -10.27 4.85 3.42
CA ASP A 2 -9.11 5.76 3.44
C ASP A 2 -8.70 6.33 4.83
N GLN A 3 -9.62 6.34 5.81
CA GLN A 3 -9.36 6.92 7.14
C GLN A 3 -8.20 6.25 7.92
N TYR A 4 -7.89 4.99 7.64
CA TYR A 4 -6.83 4.29 8.37
C TYR A 4 -5.44 4.79 7.99
N LEU A 5 -5.19 5.03 6.70
CA LEU A 5 -3.92 5.55 6.22
C LEU A 5 -3.66 6.95 6.76
N ASP A 6 -4.67 7.81 6.74
CA ASP A 6 -4.57 9.18 7.29
C ASP A 6 -4.22 9.21 8.78
N ARG A 7 -4.73 8.26 9.57
CA ARG A 7 -4.36 8.10 11.00
C ARG A 7 -2.91 7.67 11.18
N PHE A 8 -2.42 6.73 10.36
CA PHE A 8 -1.00 6.35 10.39
C PHE A 8 -0.09 7.53 9.99
N TYR A 9 -0.50 8.31 8.99
CA TYR A 9 0.25 9.48 8.53
C TYR A 9 0.37 10.55 9.60
N THR A 10 -0.70 10.81 10.36
CA THR A 10 -0.68 11.79 11.46
C THR A 10 0.14 11.32 12.66
N ALA A 11 0.15 10.01 12.94
CA ALA A 11 0.90 9.44 14.06
C ALA A 11 2.43 9.39 13.85
N LEU A 12 2.89 9.33 12.60
CA LEU A 12 4.33 9.27 12.29
C LEU A 12 5.02 10.61 12.55
N ARG A 13 6.20 10.57 13.18
CA ARG A 13 7.06 11.75 13.34
C ARG A 13 7.74 12.11 12.02
N PRO A 14 8.11 13.39 11.80
CA PRO A 14 8.96 13.77 10.68
C PRO A 14 10.26 12.95 10.67
N GLY A 15 10.67 12.51 9.49
CA GLY A 15 11.81 11.60 9.29
C GLY A 15 11.51 10.11 9.56
N GLY A 16 10.31 9.77 10.05
CA GLY A 16 9.88 8.40 10.30
C GLY A 16 9.69 7.59 9.02
N PRO A 17 10.11 6.31 9.00
CA PRO A 17 9.85 5.41 7.88
C PRO A 17 8.41 4.91 7.92
N LEU A 18 7.82 4.78 6.75
CA LEU A 18 6.57 4.08 6.50
C LEU A 18 6.88 2.94 5.54
N VAL A 19 6.72 1.70 5.98
CA VAL A 19 6.87 0.52 5.14
C VAL A 19 5.60 -0.29 5.21
N PHE A 20 5.02 -0.62 4.06
CA PHE A 20 3.86 -1.51 4.01
C PHE A 20 3.83 -2.31 2.71
N GLU A 21 3.14 -3.44 2.79
CA GLU A 21 2.84 -4.33 1.67
C GLU A 21 1.33 -4.55 1.60
N ARG A 22 0.74 -4.53 0.40
CA ARG A 22 -0.69 -4.78 0.19
C ARG A 22 -0.97 -5.36 -1.20
N PHE A 23 -2.06 -6.09 -1.35
CA PHE A 23 -2.58 -6.52 -2.64
C PHE A 23 -2.99 -5.32 -3.53
N HIS A 24 -2.78 -5.43 -4.84
CA HIS A 24 -3.24 -4.45 -5.81
C HIS A 24 -3.87 -5.11 -7.04
N GLY A 25 -4.71 -4.37 -7.79
CA GLY A 25 -5.31 -4.85 -9.03
C GLY A 25 -6.30 -6.02 -8.87
N GLN A 26 -6.34 -6.92 -9.86
CA GLN A 26 -7.34 -8.01 -9.95
C GLN A 26 -7.12 -9.19 -8.98
N ALA A 27 -6.20 -9.11 -8.01
CA ALA A 27 -6.03 -10.13 -6.94
C ALA A 27 -7.34 -10.50 -6.22
N VAL A 28 -8.35 -9.63 -6.36
CA VAL A 28 -9.63 -9.65 -5.68
C VAL A 28 -10.76 -10.33 -6.49
N SER A 29 -10.56 -10.54 -7.80
CA SER A 29 -11.66 -10.81 -8.74
C SER A 29 -12.12 -12.27 -8.85
N ARG A 30 -11.62 -13.18 -8.00
CA ARG A 30 -12.09 -14.59 -7.92
C ARG A 30 -12.69 -14.98 -6.56
N GLY A 31 -13.22 -14.01 -5.82
CA GLY A 31 -14.20 -14.27 -4.76
C GLY A 31 -13.68 -14.48 -3.33
N ASN A 32 -12.38 -14.35 -3.05
CA ASN A 32 -11.82 -14.60 -1.71
C ASN A 32 -11.15 -13.40 -1.02
N LEU A 33 -11.08 -12.24 -1.67
CA LEU A 33 -10.56 -11.00 -1.07
C LEU A 33 -11.61 -9.90 -1.28
N ALA A 34 -11.72 -8.96 -0.32
CA ALA A 34 -12.70 -7.89 -0.40
C ALA A 34 -12.38 -6.94 -1.58
N PRO A 35 -13.35 -6.57 -2.44
CA PRO A 35 -13.23 -5.62 -3.56
C PRO A 35 -12.42 -4.36 -3.23
N ASP A 36 -12.53 -3.91 -1.99
CA ASP A 36 -11.93 -2.68 -1.47
C ASP A 36 -10.43 -2.81 -1.12
N ALA A 37 -9.86 -4.02 -1.15
CA ALA A 37 -8.46 -4.26 -0.82
C ALA A 37 -7.50 -3.83 -1.93
N ALA A 38 -7.97 -3.79 -3.19
CA ALA A 38 -7.18 -3.40 -4.33
C ALA A 38 -7.22 -1.89 -4.54
N LEU A 39 -6.25 -1.18 -3.97
CA LEU A 39 -6.03 0.22 -4.32
C LEU A 39 -5.33 0.33 -5.68
N PRO A 40 -5.75 1.29 -6.54
CA PRO A 40 -4.96 1.69 -7.68
C PRO A 40 -3.60 2.20 -7.20
N VAL A 41 -2.56 1.52 -7.66
CA VAL A 41 -1.16 1.72 -7.29
C VAL A 41 -0.72 3.17 -7.51
N ASP A 42 -1.14 3.80 -8.61
CA ASP A 42 -0.81 5.20 -8.92
C ASP A 42 -1.46 6.19 -7.95
N ALA A 43 -2.69 5.91 -7.51
CA ALA A 43 -3.39 6.76 -6.54
C ALA A 43 -2.73 6.70 -5.15
N LEU A 44 -2.04 5.61 -4.82
CA LEU A 44 -1.34 5.44 -3.54
C LEU A 44 -0.09 6.32 -3.45
N ARG A 45 0.71 6.38 -4.53
CA ARG A 45 1.88 7.28 -4.58
C ARG A 45 1.45 8.74 -4.40
N GLN A 46 0.43 9.18 -5.15
CA GLN A 46 -0.09 10.54 -5.04
C GLN A 46 -0.61 10.87 -3.63
N LYS A 47 -1.27 9.92 -2.97
CA LYS A 47 -1.73 10.08 -1.58
C LYS A 47 -0.56 10.25 -0.61
N LEU A 48 0.50 9.46 -0.75
CA LEU A 48 1.69 9.54 0.11
C LEU A 48 2.41 10.88 -0.09
N GLU A 49 2.60 11.31 -1.33
CA GLU A 49 3.21 12.60 -1.64
C GLU A 49 2.38 13.77 -1.06
N LYS A 50 1.05 13.73 -1.22
CA LYS A 50 0.14 14.72 -0.63
C LYS A 50 0.19 14.72 0.90
N ALA A 51 0.41 13.57 1.52
CA ALA A 51 0.59 13.42 2.97
C ALA A 51 2.00 13.84 3.45
N GLY A 52 2.86 14.35 2.57
CA GLY A 52 4.20 14.84 2.91
C GLY A 52 5.25 13.74 3.02
N PHE A 53 5.02 12.58 2.39
CA PHE A 53 5.99 11.50 2.33
C PHE A 53 6.78 11.53 1.02
N THR A 54 8.08 11.26 1.11
CA THR A 54 8.88 10.89 -0.07
C THR A 54 8.88 9.38 -0.20
N VAL A 55 8.34 8.89 -1.31
CA VAL A 55 8.39 7.47 -1.65
C VAL A 55 9.81 7.13 -2.09
N GLN A 56 10.49 6.28 -1.34
CA GLN A 56 11.86 5.84 -1.61
C GLN A 56 11.86 4.58 -2.48
N THR A 57 10.99 3.61 -2.16
CA THR A 57 10.80 2.41 -2.96
C THR A 57 9.33 2.17 -3.19
N PHE A 58 9.03 1.71 -4.40
CA PHE A 58 7.69 1.43 -4.83
C PHE A 58 7.78 0.29 -5.85
N THR A 59 7.60 -0.93 -5.38
CA THR A 59 7.79 -2.14 -6.20
C THR A 59 6.51 -2.93 -6.23
N THR A 60 6.13 -3.37 -7.42
CA THR A 60 5.05 -4.33 -7.62
C THR A 60 5.67 -5.70 -7.84
N THR A 61 5.20 -6.68 -7.09
CA THR A 61 5.66 -8.06 -7.15
C THR A 61 4.45 -8.96 -7.23
N THR A 62 4.52 -10.05 -7.99
CA THR A 62 3.49 -11.10 -7.87
C THR A 62 4.06 -12.17 -6.96
N ASP A 63 3.47 -12.34 -5.79
CA ASP A 63 3.92 -13.35 -4.83
C ASP A 63 2.76 -14.28 -4.45
N GLN A 64 3.08 -15.47 -3.97
CA GLN A 64 2.08 -16.32 -3.33
C GLN A 64 1.75 -15.70 -1.97
N ALA A 65 0.50 -15.30 -1.79
CA ALA A 65 0.04 -15.06 -0.43
C ALA A 65 0.06 -16.39 0.30
N ASP A 66 0.80 -16.46 1.42
CA ASP A 66 0.69 -17.57 2.36
C ASP A 66 -0.80 -17.83 2.68
N TYR A 67 -1.15 -19.08 2.99
CA TYR A 67 -2.52 -19.62 3.12
C TYR A 67 -3.17 -20.17 1.84
N GLY A 68 -2.39 -20.72 0.89
CA GLY A 68 -2.96 -21.43 -0.27
C GLY A 68 -3.69 -20.51 -1.27
N LEU A 69 -3.49 -19.20 -1.14
CA LEU A 69 -3.98 -18.21 -2.07
C LEU A 69 -3.13 -18.27 -3.35
N ARG A 70 -3.80 -18.16 -4.49
CA ARG A 70 -3.13 -18.10 -5.81
C ARG A 70 -2.18 -16.89 -5.86
N PRO A 71 -1.11 -16.94 -6.69
CA PRO A 71 -0.22 -15.80 -6.87
C PRO A 71 -1.01 -14.52 -7.11
N ALA A 72 -0.75 -13.51 -6.30
CA ALA A 72 -1.50 -12.27 -6.29
C ALA A 72 -0.53 -11.08 -6.44
N PRO A 73 -0.90 -10.08 -7.26
CA PRO A 73 -0.14 -8.84 -7.33
C PRO A 73 -0.13 -8.12 -5.97
N LEU A 74 1.08 -7.86 -5.47
CA LEU A 74 1.40 -7.13 -4.25
C LEU A 74 2.19 -5.87 -4.59
N VAL A 75 1.91 -4.79 -3.85
CA VAL A 75 2.69 -3.58 -3.89
C VAL A 75 3.40 -3.42 -2.55
N ARG A 76 4.72 -3.25 -2.63
CA ARG A 76 5.60 -2.90 -1.50
C ARG A 76 5.97 -1.43 -1.62
N VAL A 77 5.77 -0.70 -0.55
CA VAL A 77 6.09 0.73 -0.49
C VAL A 77 6.95 0.99 0.72
N ALA A 78 8.10 1.64 0.51
CA ALA A 78 8.84 2.32 1.57
C ALA A 78 8.85 3.82 1.28
N ALA A 79 8.39 4.60 2.24
CA ALA A 79 8.34 6.04 2.17
C ALA A 79 8.84 6.66 3.48
N ARG A 80 9.26 7.92 3.42
CA ARG A 80 9.74 8.65 4.59
C ARG A 80 8.97 9.96 4.74
N LYS A 81 8.44 10.22 5.94
CA LYS A 81 7.73 11.46 6.22
C LYS A 81 8.71 12.62 6.21
N GLN A 82 8.47 13.65 5.40
CA GLN A 82 9.32 14.85 5.36
C GLN A 82 8.88 15.94 6.33
N LYS A 83 7.56 16.08 6.53
CA LYS A 83 6.94 17.18 7.30
C LYS A 83 6.05 16.64 8.40
#